data_AF-A0A1Y1N6Z4-F1
#
_entry.id   AF-A0A1Y1N6Z4-F1
#
_cell.length_a   1.000
_cell.length_b   1.000
_cell.length_c   1.000
_cell.angle_alpha   90.00
_cell.angle_beta   90.00
_cell.angle_gamma   90.00
#
_symmetry.space_group_name_H-M   'P 1'
#
loop_
_entity.id
_entity.type
_entity.pdbx_description
1 polymer ?
#
loop_
_entity_poly.entity_id
_entity_poly.type
_entity_poly.pdbx_seq_one_letter_code
_entity_poly.pdbx_strand_id
1 'polypeptide(L)'
;MWDEQATKLLLDKYETYLPLVGPLRKFKKKKQLWSAISEDIKNILNIQKTAGQCENRYKTVLKRKKNIIKTNRTSGESPKHNPYEEELSRIAAIDDSVEPPVRMGVGKCIIVDKNNCANKTEESPSSSRSATPTFPSRKRPVSEVLMEIAKEKEEGRNRRHKEKLDLLRNLAEKFFNKTD
;
A
#
# COMPACT_ATOMS: atom_id res chain seq x y z
N MET A 1 23.71 -7.68 -20.89
CA MET A 1 23.25 -8.68 -19.89
C MET A 1 23.61 -8.20 -18.47
N TRP A 2 22.95 -8.72 -17.43
CA TRP A 2 23.34 -8.53 -16.02
C TRP A 2 24.00 -9.80 -15.53
N ASP A 3 25.20 -9.67 -14.99
CA ASP A 3 25.90 -10.79 -14.36
C ASP A 3 25.47 -10.95 -12.89
N GLU A 4 25.69 -12.13 -12.34
CA GLU A 4 25.42 -12.42 -10.93
C GLU A 4 26.28 -11.55 -10.02
N GLN A 5 27.58 -11.43 -10.30
CA GLN A 5 28.50 -10.59 -9.54
C GLN A 5 28.09 -9.13 -9.61
N ALA A 6 27.70 -8.64 -10.79
CA ALA A 6 27.19 -7.28 -10.96
C ALA A 6 25.90 -7.02 -10.18
N THR A 7 25.02 -8.01 -10.08
CA THR A 7 23.78 -7.89 -9.30
C THR A 7 24.07 -7.90 -7.81
N LYS A 8 24.98 -8.75 -7.34
CA LYS A 8 25.40 -8.81 -5.94
C LYS A 8 26.06 -7.49 -5.51
N LEU A 9 26.98 -6.96 -6.32
CA LEU A 9 27.62 -5.67 -6.08
C LEU A 9 26.60 -4.51 -6.03
N LEU A 10 25.61 -4.53 -6.92
CA LEU A 10 24.52 -3.53 -6.90
C LEU A 10 23.76 -3.55 -5.57
N LEU A 11 23.43 -4.73 -5.04
CA LEU A 11 22.70 -4.87 -3.78
C LEU A 11 23.55 -4.46 -2.57
N ASP A 12 24.82 -4.86 -2.56
CA ASP A 12 25.79 -4.53 -1.50
C ASP A 12 26.04 -3.02 -1.38
N LYS A 13 26.26 -2.34 -2.52
CA LYS A 13 26.39 -0.88 -2.54
C LYS A 13 25.09 -0.18 -2.18
N TYR A 14 23.94 -0.74 -2.55
CA TYR A 14 22.65 -0.20 -2.16
C TYR A 14 22.45 -0.23 -0.64
N GLU A 15 22.75 -1.37 0.00
CA GLU A 15 22.73 -1.54 1.46
C GLU A 15 23.58 -0.47 2.16
N THR A 16 24.81 -0.28 1.68
CA THR A 16 25.76 0.69 2.26
C THR A 16 25.31 2.14 2.08
N TYR A 17 24.71 2.48 0.94
CA TYR A 17 24.34 3.86 0.61
C TYR A 17 22.95 4.26 1.09
N LEU A 18 22.07 3.30 1.38
CA LEU A 18 20.69 3.59 1.80
C LEU A 18 20.61 4.47 3.07
N PRO A 19 21.38 4.22 4.15
CA PRO A 19 21.42 5.10 5.34
C PRO A 19 21.96 6.51 5.06
N LEU A 20 22.70 6.68 3.96
CA LEU A 20 23.29 7.94 3.53
C LEU A 20 22.35 8.79 2.66
N VAL A 21 21.11 8.34 2.46
CA VAL A 21 20.08 9.11 1.74
C VAL A 21 19.23 9.91 2.73
N GLY A 22 19.14 11.22 2.53
CA GLY A 22 18.28 12.09 3.32
C GLY A 22 18.58 13.59 3.10
N PRO A 23 17.70 14.48 3.59
CA PRO A 23 17.85 15.93 3.39
C PRO A 23 19.20 16.50 3.86
N LEU A 24 19.76 15.92 4.93
CA LEU A 24 21.02 16.34 5.57
C LEU A 24 22.12 15.28 5.44
N ARG A 25 22.01 14.34 4.50
CA ARG A 25 22.98 13.24 4.31
C ARG A 25 23.76 13.41 3.00
N LYS A 26 24.70 12.50 2.72
CA LYS A 26 25.55 12.51 1.52
C LYS A 26 24.73 12.57 0.22
N PHE A 27 23.64 11.81 0.15
CA PHE A 27 22.74 11.79 -0.99
C PHE A 27 21.43 12.51 -0.64
N LYS A 28 21.15 13.64 -1.30
CA LYS A 28 19.88 14.37 -1.09
C LYS A 28 18.68 13.59 -1.62
N LYS A 29 18.86 12.83 -2.70
CA LYS A 29 17.81 12.06 -3.39
C LYS A 29 18.31 10.67 -3.79
N LYS A 30 17.41 9.67 -3.84
CA LYS A 30 17.72 8.31 -4.32
C LYS A 30 18.32 8.28 -5.74
N LYS A 31 17.99 9.25 -6.61
CA LYS A 31 18.60 9.38 -7.94
C LYS A 31 20.13 9.52 -7.89
N GLN A 32 20.65 10.27 -6.91
CA GLN A 32 22.10 10.46 -6.74
C GLN A 32 22.78 9.19 -6.24
N LEU A 33 22.10 8.42 -5.37
CA LEU A 33 22.55 7.10 -4.95
C LEU A 33 22.71 6.16 -6.16
N TRP A 34 21.74 6.12 -7.08
CA TRP A 34 21.83 5.27 -8.27
C TRP A 34 22.96 5.69 -9.21
N SER A 35 23.23 6.99 -9.34
CA SER A 35 24.39 7.49 -10.08
C SER A 35 25.71 7.03 -9.44
N ALA A 36 25.84 7.11 -8.11
CA ALA A 36 27.04 6.64 -7.42
C ALA A 36 27.26 5.12 -7.58
N ILE A 37 26.21 4.31 -7.47
CA ILE A 37 26.34 2.85 -7.69
C ILE A 37 26.72 2.54 -9.14
N SER A 38 26.16 3.29 -10.09
CA SER A 38 26.48 3.17 -11.51
C SER A 38 27.97 3.44 -11.79
N GLU A 39 28.56 4.42 -11.10
CA GLU A 39 30.00 4.71 -11.16
C GLU A 39 30.82 3.59 -10.51
N ASP A 40 30.41 3.09 -9.34
CA ASP A 40 31.11 1.98 -8.66
C ASP A 40 31.13 0.70 -9.50
N ILE A 41 30.01 0.35 -10.15
CA ILE A 41 29.95 -0.82 -11.05
C ILE A 41 30.89 -0.65 -12.24
N LYS A 42 30.97 0.57 -12.79
CA LYS A 42 31.92 0.89 -13.86
C LYS A 42 33.37 0.78 -13.36
N ASN A 43 33.66 1.23 -12.15
CA ASN A 43 35.03 1.22 -11.62
C ASN A 43 35.51 -0.19 -11.22
N ILE A 44 34.62 -1.01 -10.64
CA ILE A 44 34.99 -2.32 -10.07
C ILE A 44 34.91 -3.43 -11.12
N LEU A 45 33.84 -3.47 -11.92
CA LEU A 45 33.59 -4.55 -12.87
C LEU A 45 33.92 -4.14 -14.32
N ASN A 46 34.26 -2.86 -14.55
CA ASN A 46 34.47 -2.28 -15.88
C ASN A 46 33.25 -2.42 -16.81
N ILE A 47 32.05 -2.52 -16.23
CA ILE A 47 30.80 -2.63 -16.99
C ILE A 47 30.07 -1.29 -16.97
N GLN A 48 29.73 -0.78 -18.15
CA GLN A 48 28.91 0.42 -18.24
C GLN A 48 27.44 0.07 -18.02
N LYS A 49 26.87 0.58 -16.92
CA LYS A 49 25.44 0.63 -16.67
C LYS A 49 25.05 2.06 -16.41
N THR A 50 23.83 2.44 -16.75
CA THR A 50 23.27 3.75 -16.39
C THR A 50 22.56 3.65 -15.03
N ALA A 51 22.46 4.76 -14.29
CA ALA A 51 21.70 4.85 -13.04
C ALA A 51 20.28 4.24 -13.14
N GLY A 52 19.55 4.55 -14.21
CA GLY A 52 18.20 3.99 -14.44
C GLY A 52 18.20 2.48 -14.69
N GLN A 53 19.25 1.93 -15.31
CA GLN A 53 19.38 0.47 -15.49
C GLN A 53 19.63 -0.21 -14.14
N CYS A 54 20.45 0.39 -13.27
CA CYS A 54 20.70 -0.09 -11.92
C CYS A 54 19.40 -0.10 -11.08
N GLU A 55 18.64 1.00 -11.13
CA GLU A 55 17.34 1.10 -10.46
C GLU A 55 16.35 0.05 -10.97
N ASN A 56 16.23 -0.12 -12.29
CA ASN A 56 15.33 -1.11 -12.88
C ASN A 56 15.74 -2.55 -12.52
N ARG A 57 17.04 -2.83 -12.47
CA ARG A 57 17.54 -4.14 -12.03
C ARG A 57 17.16 -4.42 -10.59
N TYR A 58 17.38 -3.46 -9.69
CA TYR A 58 17.00 -3.57 -8.29
C TYR A 58 15.49 -3.86 -8.13
N LYS A 59 14.63 -3.09 -8.82
CA LYS A 59 13.18 -3.31 -8.83
C LYS A 59 12.80 -4.71 -9.33
N THR A 60 13.48 -5.20 -10.36
CA THR A 60 13.25 -6.53 -10.93
C THR A 60 13.62 -7.63 -9.93
N VAL A 61 14.74 -7.48 -9.22
CA VAL A 61 15.16 -8.41 -8.16
C VAL A 61 14.12 -8.44 -7.03
N LEU A 62 13.64 -7.29 -6.56
CA LEU A 62 12.57 -7.22 -5.56
C LEU A 62 11.27 -7.87 -6.03
N LYS A 63 10.86 -7.63 -7.28
CA LYS A 63 9.65 -8.25 -7.85
C LYS A 63 9.80 -9.77 -7.91
N ARG A 64 10.99 -10.27 -8.29
CA ARG A 64 11.29 -11.70 -8.33
C ARG A 64 11.21 -12.33 -6.93
N LYS A 65 11.78 -11.68 -5.90
CA LYS A 65 11.64 -12.12 -4.50
C LYS A 65 10.17 -12.26 -4.09
N LYS A 66 9.35 -11.23 -4.36
CA LYS A 66 7.91 -11.27 -4.07
C LYS A 66 7.21 -12.42 -4.77
N ASN A 67 7.53 -12.67 -6.04
CA ASN A 67 6.94 -13.78 -6.80
C ASN A 67 7.36 -15.15 -6.23
N ILE A 68 8.62 -15.31 -5.84
CA ILE A 68 9.11 -16.55 -5.20
C ILE A 68 8.36 -16.81 -3.89
N ILE A 69 8.21 -15.79 -3.04
CA ILE A 69 7.45 -15.91 -1.79
C ILE A 69 5.99 -16.30 -2.06
N LYS A 70 5.36 -15.72 -3.09
CA LYS A 70 3.99 -16.08 -3.50
C LYS A 70 3.90 -17.53 -3.96
N THR A 71 4.76 -17.95 -4.90
CA THR A 71 4.84 -19.35 -5.36
C THR A 71 5.00 -20.30 -4.17
N ASN A 72 5.93 -20.03 -3.25
CA ASN A 72 6.22 -20.92 -2.13
C ASN A 72 5.07 -20.98 -1.09
N ARG A 73 4.11 -20.04 -1.14
CA ARG A 73 2.89 -20.07 -0.32
C ARG A 73 1.71 -20.74 -1.02
N THR A 74 1.78 -20.95 -2.33
CA THR A 74 0.75 -21.60 -3.12
C THR A 74 0.98 -23.11 -3.11
N SER A 75 -0.04 -23.88 -2.69
CA SER A 75 0.03 -25.35 -2.74
C SER A 75 0.05 -25.84 -4.19
N GLY A 76 0.85 -26.87 -4.47
CA GLY A 76 0.97 -27.47 -5.81
C GLY A 76 2.05 -26.87 -6.71
N GLU A 77 2.74 -25.80 -6.30
CA GLU A 77 3.94 -25.31 -6.98
C GLU A 77 5.22 -25.88 -6.36
N SER A 78 6.26 -26.07 -7.18
CA SER A 78 7.57 -26.48 -6.68
C SER A 78 8.26 -25.32 -5.92
N PRO A 79 8.95 -25.60 -4.80
CA PRO A 79 9.69 -24.59 -4.07
C PRO A 79 10.76 -23.92 -4.94
N LYS A 80 10.78 -22.59 -4.92
CA LYS A 80 11.78 -21.77 -5.62
C LYS A 80 12.72 -21.11 -4.62
N HIS A 81 14.02 -21.13 -4.94
CA HIS A 81 15.05 -20.47 -4.16
C HIS A 81 15.40 -19.10 -4.75
N ASN A 82 15.73 -18.13 -3.89
CA ASN A 82 16.18 -16.80 -4.27
C ASN A 82 17.68 -16.64 -3.94
N PRO A 83 18.58 -16.48 -4.93
CA PRO A 83 20.03 -16.41 -4.70
C PRO A 83 20.47 -15.12 -3.98
N TYR A 84 19.60 -14.11 -3.93
CA TYR A 84 19.90 -12.80 -3.32
C TYR A 84 19.15 -12.58 -2.01
N GLU A 85 18.76 -13.65 -1.31
CA GLU A 85 17.89 -13.53 -0.13
C GLU A 85 18.59 -12.82 1.03
N GLU A 86 19.88 -13.08 1.23
CA GLU A 86 20.68 -12.51 2.31
C GLU A 86 20.86 -11.00 2.14
N GLU A 87 21.28 -10.54 0.95
CA GLU A 87 21.45 -9.13 0.63
C GLU A 87 20.12 -8.37 0.80
N LEU A 88 19.03 -8.96 0.33
CA LEU A 88 17.70 -8.35 0.45
C LEU A 88 17.18 -8.35 1.89
N SER A 89 17.59 -9.32 2.71
CA SER A 89 17.25 -9.34 4.14
C SER A 89 17.95 -8.21 4.88
N ARG A 90 19.25 -7.98 4.62
CA ARG A 90 19.99 -6.87 5.22
C ARG A 90 19.44 -5.51 4.82
N ILE A 91 19.12 -5.31 3.54
CA ILE A 91 18.49 -4.08 3.07
C ILE A 91 17.14 -3.85 3.76
N ALA A 92 16.33 -4.90 3.95
CA ALA A 92 15.06 -4.80 4.63
C ALA A 92 15.20 -4.49 6.13
N ALA A 93 16.26 -4.96 6.79
CA ALA A 93 16.53 -4.67 8.19
C ALA A 93 16.92 -3.20 8.44
N ILE A 94 17.52 -2.54 7.44
CA ILE A 94 17.86 -1.10 7.49
C ILE A 94 16.63 -0.22 7.19
N ASP A 95 15.68 -0.72 6.39
CA ASP A 95 14.48 0.02 6.00
C ASP A 95 13.43 0.00 7.13
N ASP A 96 13.58 0.93 8.08
CA ASP A 96 12.67 1.15 9.23
C ASP A 96 11.29 1.71 8.81
N SER A 97 10.90 1.60 7.55
CA SER A 97 9.57 2.00 7.06
C SER A 97 8.47 0.97 7.37
N VAL A 98 8.70 0.01 8.28
CA VAL A 98 7.69 -0.96 8.71
C VAL A 98 6.66 -0.24 9.57
N GLU A 99 5.48 0.02 9.00
CA GLU A 99 4.37 0.62 9.76
C GLU A 99 3.76 -0.41 10.71
N PRO A 100 3.55 -0.07 12.00
CA PRO A 100 2.86 -0.96 12.92
C PRO A 100 1.41 -1.17 12.46
N PRO A 101 0.85 -2.38 12.68
CA PRO A 101 -0.55 -2.65 12.35
C PRO A 101 -1.46 -1.69 13.13
N VAL A 102 -2.30 -0.94 12.41
CA VAL A 102 -3.26 -0.03 13.04
C VAL A 102 -4.49 -0.83 13.48
N ARG A 103 -4.80 -0.78 14.77
CA ARG A 103 -6.04 -1.34 15.32
C ARG A 103 -7.21 -0.41 15.02
N MET A 104 -8.21 -0.91 14.29
CA MET A 104 -9.48 -0.22 14.07
C MET A 104 -10.57 -1.00 14.80
N GLY A 105 -10.77 -0.69 16.10
CA GLY A 105 -11.80 -1.29 16.95
C GLY A 105 -11.38 -2.57 17.70
N VAL A 106 -12.27 -3.07 18.55
CA VAL A 106 -12.06 -4.31 19.30
C VAL A 106 -12.11 -5.50 18.34
N GLY A 107 -10.98 -6.19 18.17
CA GLY A 107 -10.88 -7.44 17.41
C GLY A 107 -10.42 -7.34 15.95
N LYS A 108 -10.10 -6.14 15.42
CA LYS A 108 -9.62 -6.00 14.03
C LYS A 108 -8.30 -5.21 13.94
N CYS A 109 -7.21 -5.92 13.66
CA CYS A 109 -5.95 -5.34 13.22
C CYS A 109 -5.87 -5.43 11.69
N ILE A 110 -5.56 -4.33 11.01
CA ILE A 110 -5.19 -4.36 9.59
C ILE A 110 -3.70 -4.04 9.50
N ILE A 111 -2.95 -4.90 8.80
CA ILE A 111 -1.58 -4.59 8.38
C ILE A 111 -1.71 -3.72 7.13
N VAL A 112 -1.29 -2.45 7.22
CA VAL A 112 -1.37 -1.51 6.10
C VAL A 112 -0.18 -1.79 5.17
N ASP A 113 -0.39 -2.65 4.17
CA ASP A 113 0.59 -2.82 3.09
C ASP A 113 0.60 -1.59 2.17
N LYS A 114 1.55 -0.68 2.37
CA LYS A 114 1.78 0.52 1.51
C LYS A 114 1.90 0.19 0.00
N ASN A 115 2.22 -1.05 -0.35
CA ASN A 115 2.39 -1.47 -1.75
C ASN A 115 1.08 -1.71 -2.53
N ASN A 116 -0.09 -1.60 -1.89
CA ASN A 116 -1.39 -1.76 -2.57
C ASN A 116 -2.12 -0.43 -2.86
N CYS A 117 -1.45 0.72 -2.68
CA CYS A 117 -2.04 2.04 -2.91
C CYS A 117 -1.57 2.72 -4.22
N ALA A 118 -0.62 2.14 -4.95
CA ALA A 118 -0.07 2.76 -6.16
C ALA A 118 -0.56 2.18 -7.49
N ASN A 119 -1.31 1.08 -7.50
CA ASN A 119 -1.91 0.50 -8.72
C ASN A 119 -3.19 -0.29 -8.35
N LYS A 120 -4.32 0.40 -8.28
CA LYS A 120 -5.64 -0.22 -8.49
C LYS A 120 -6.28 0.48 -9.67
N THR A 121 -5.88 0.05 -10.86
CA THR A 121 -6.78 0.05 -12.00
C THR A 121 -7.85 -0.98 -11.68
N GLU A 122 -9.09 -0.55 -11.77
CA GLU A 122 -10.26 -1.38 -11.56
C GLU A 122 -10.31 -2.49 -12.61
N GLU A 123 -10.53 -3.72 -12.16
CA GLU A 123 -11.14 -4.76 -12.98
C GLU A 123 -12.31 -5.33 -12.16
N SER A 124 -13.52 -4.83 -12.46
CA SER A 124 -14.75 -5.59 -12.27
C SER A 124 -15.00 -6.45 -13.52
N PRO A 125 -15.58 -7.64 -13.39
CA PRO A 125 -15.80 -8.55 -14.51
C PRO A 125 -16.93 -8.06 -15.44
N SER A 126 -16.76 -8.39 -16.71
CA SER A 126 -17.57 -8.16 -17.91
C SER A 126 -19.10 -8.03 -17.75
N SER A 127 -19.70 -7.03 -18.41
CA SER A 127 -20.70 -7.26 -19.48
C SER A 127 -21.07 -5.97 -20.26
N SER A 128 -20.90 -6.05 -21.58
CA SER A 128 -21.63 -5.37 -22.69
C SER A 128 -21.77 -3.83 -22.81
N ARG A 129 -21.11 -3.29 -23.86
CA ARG A 129 -21.54 -2.26 -24.86
C ARG A 129 -22.17 -0.94 -24.37
N SER A 130 -21.48 0.19 -24.58
CA SER A 130 -21.82 1.23 -25.59
C SER A 130 -21.14 2.59 -25.32
N ALA A 131 -20.74 3.24 -26.41
CA ALA A 131 -20.35 4.64 -26.68
C ALA A 131 -19.98 5.61 -25.52
N THR A 132 -18.81 6.24 -25.68
CA THR A 132 -18.41 7.48 -25.00
C THR A 132 -19.40 8.63 -25.21
N PRO A 133 -19.62 9.46 -24.19
CA PRO A 133 -19.46 10.90 -24.40
C PRO A 133 -18.62 11.57 -23.30
N THR A 134 -17.73 12.44 -23.76
CA THR A 134 -16.92 13.38 -22.98
C THR A 134 -17.80 14.43 -22.29
N PHE A 135 -17.75 14.57 -20.95
CA PHE A 135 -18.19 15.80 -20.24
C PHE A 135 -17.45 16.02 -18.91
N PRO A 136 -17.21 17.28 -18.49
CA PRO A 136 -16.44 17.61 -17.29
C PRO A 136 -17.35 17.65 -16.06
N SER A 137 -17.13 16.81 -15.05
CA SER A 137 -17.87 16.93 -13.79
C SER A 137 -17.00 17.57 -12.70
N ARG A 138 -17.42 18.76 -12.26
CA ARG A 138 -16.91 19.39 -11.04
C ARG A 138 -17.20 18.43 -9.88
N LYS A 139 -16.14 17.87 -9.28
CA LYS A 139 -16.27 17.04 -8.08
C LYS A 139 -16.72 17.95 -6.93
N ARG A 140 -17.82 17.59 -6.25
CA ARG A 140 -18.31 18.33 -5.09
C ARG A 140 -17.19 18.43 -4.04
N PRO A 141 -17.02 19.57 -3.36
CA PRO A 141 -15.99 19.70 -2.35
C PRO A 141 -16.22 18.67 -1.24
N VAL A 142 -15.15 18.04 -0.78
CA VAL A 142 -15.18 16.97 0.24
C VAL A 142 -15.93 17.40 1.50
N SER A 143 -15.88 18.70 1.84
CA SER A 143 -16.61 19.28 2.97
C SER A 143 -18.12 19.13 2.88
N GLU A 144 -18.69 19.25 1.67
CA GLU A 144 -20.13 19.12 1.43
C GLU A 144 -20.58 17.66 1.64
N VAL A 145 -19.81 16.71 1.13
CA VAL A 145 -20.07 15.27 1.31
C VAL A 145 -19.99 14.86 2.78
N LEU A 146 -19.00 15.40 3.52
CA LEU A 146 -18.87 15.13 4.96
C LEU A 146 -20.04 15.70 5.77
N MET A 147 -20.53 16.89 5.40
CA MET A 147 -21.68 17.52 6.05
C MET A 147 -22.97 16.73 5.81
N GLU A 148 -23.17 16.19 4.61
CA GLU A 148 -24.30 15.33 4.26
C GLU A 148 -24.31 14.02 5.08
N ILE A 149 -23.16 13.35 5.20
CA ILE A 149 -23.01 12.13 6.01
C ILE A 149 -23.31 12.39 7.49
N ALA A 150 -22.87 13.55 8.02
CA ALA A 150 -23.11 13.91 9.42
C ALA A 150 -24.61 14.12 9.69
N LYS A 151 -25.30 14.80 8.76
CA LYS A 151 -26.74 15.05 8.82
C LYS A 151 -27.54 13.74 8.76
N GLU A 152 -27.21 12.85 7.82
CA GLU A 152 -27.90 11.56 7.68
C GLU A 152 -27.73 10.69 8.95
N LYS A 153 -26.53 10.71 9.55
CA LYS A 153 -26.28 10.03 10.83
C LYS A 153 -27.10 10.61 11.98
N GLU A 154 -27.27 11.92 12.04
CA GLU A 154 -28.05 12.59 13.07
C GLU A 154 -29.55 12.31 12.93
N GLU A 155 -30.08 12.38 11.71
CA GLU A 155 -31.46 12.01 11.38
C GLU A 155 -31.74 10.55 11.72
N GLY A 156 -30.81 9.64 11.41
CA GLY A 156 -30.91 8.22 11.77
C GLY A 156 -30.96 7.99 13.28
N ARG A 157 -30.23 8.78 14.08
CA ARG A 157 -30.33 8.74 15.56
C ARG A 157 -31.69 9.27 16.03
N ASN A 158 -32.14 10.39 15.47
CA ASN A 158 -33.39 11.04 15.86
C ASN A 158 -34.61 10.16 15.52
N ARG A 159 -34.60 9.47 14.36
CA ARG A 159 -35.66 8.53 13.97
C ARG A 159 -35.81 7.38 14.96
N ARG A 160 -34.69 6.72 15.31
CA ARG A 160 -34.68 5.64 16.31
C ARG A 160 -35.13 6.13 17.68
N HIS A 161 -34.74 7.34 18.04
CA HIS A 161 -35.18 7.96 19.30
C HIS A 161 -36.69 8.18 19.30
N LYS A 162 -37.25 8.68 18.20
CA LYS A 162 -38.70 8.91 18.08
C LYS A 162 -39.49 7.61 18.12
N GLU A 163 -39.09 6.61 17.35
CA GLU A 163 -39.69 5.26 17.38
C GLU A 163 -39.68 4.67 18.80
N LYS A 164 -38.56 4.83 19.53
CA LYS A 164 -38.45 4.38 20.92
C LYS A 164 -39.41 5.12 21.85
N LEU A 165 -39.56 6.44 21.70
CA LEU A 165 -40.50 7.23 22.51
C LEU A 165 -41.95 6.85 22.22
N ASP A 166 -42.30 6.63 20.95
CA ASP A 166 -43.64 6.22 20.56
C ASP A 166 -44.00 4.85 21.14
N LEU A 167 -43.05 3.89 21.14
CA LEU A 167 -43.23 2.60 21.81
C LEU A 167 -43.45 2.75 23.31
N LEU A 168 -42.68 3.60 23.98
CA LEU A 168 -42.83 3.86 25.42
C LEU A 168 -44.17 4.51 25.73
N ARG A 169 -44.63 5.45 24.89
CA ARG A 169 -45.93 6.08 25.02
C ARG A 169 -47.07 5.08 24.86
N ASN A 170 -47.03 4.27 23.79
CA ASN A 170 -48.02 3.22 23.55
C ASN A 170 -48.06 2.19 24.68
N LEU A 171 -46.89 1.87 25.26
CA LEU A 171 -46.80 1.00 26.42
C LEU A 171 -47.47 1.64 27.64
N ALA A 172 -47.14 2.89 27.95
CA ALA A 172 -47.74 3.63 29.06
C ALA A 172 -49.27 3.72 28.91
N GLU A 173 -49.78 4.09 27.74
CA GLU A 173 -51.21 4.17 27.47
C GLU A 173 -51.92 2.82 27.69
N LYS A 174 -51.30 1.69 27.30
CA LYS A 174 -51.84 0.35 27.56
C LYS A 174 -51.83 -0.06 29.02
N PHE A 175 -50.85 0.40 29.81
CA PHE A 175 -50.77 0.10 31.23
C PHE A 175 -51.74 0.95 32.06
N PHE A 176 -51.92 2.23 31.71
CA PHE A 176 -52.82 3.13 32.45
C PHE A 176 -54.30 2.98 32.06
N ASN A 177 -54.63 2.61 30.82
CA ASN A 177 -56.02 2.35 30.38
C ASN A 177 -56.57 0.96 30.77
N LYS A 178 -55.80 0.13 31.51
CA LYS A 178 -56.21 -1.21 31.95
C LYS A 178 -56.61 -1.25 33.43
N THR A 179 -56.82 -0.09 34.05
CA THR A 179 -57.07 0.07 35.49
C THR A 179 -58.49 0.54 35.82
N ASP A 180 -59.44 0.37 34.90
CA ASP A 180 -60.89 0.46 35.14
C ASP A 180 -61.57 -0.88 34.79
#